data_AF-A0A1W6MQF9-F1
#
_entry.id   AF-A0A1W6MQF9-F1
#
_cell.length_a   1.000
_cell.length_b   1.000
_cell.length_c   1.000
_cell.angle_alpha   90.00
_cell.angle_beta   90.00
_cell.angle_gamma   90.00
#
_symmetry.space_group_name_H-M   'P 1'
#
loop_
_entity.id
_entity.type
_entity.pdbx_description
1 polymer ?
#
loop_
_entity_poly.entity_id
_entity_poly.type
_entity_poly.pdbx_seq_one_letter_code
_entity_poly.pdbx_strand_id
1 'polypeptide(L)' 'MTSRSLIAFAQAQLDEARRALRDAATDFTVPDEKVLELRAAAQRAYEELAALDRKAAKTGFLSFLGL' A
#
# COMPACT_ATOMS: atom_id res chain seq x y z
N MET A 1 5.72 -11.79 14.01
CA MET A 1 4.64 -11.11 13.27
C MET A 1 3.92 -12.12 12.40
N THR A 2 2.58 -12.12 12.40
CA THR A 2 1.77 -12.99 11.53
C THR A 2 1.53 -12.29 10.17
N SER A 3 1.27 -13.04 9.10
CA SER A 3 0.97 -12.49 7.76
C SER A 3 -0.11 -11.40 7.79
N ARG A 4 -1.13 -11.59 8.64
CA ARG A 4 -2.22 -10.62 8.86
C ARG A 4 -1.74 -9.29 9.47
N SER A 5 -0.80 -9.34 10.41
CA SER A 5 -0.21 -8.11 10.99
C SER A 5 0.62 -7.31 9.98
N LEU A 6 1.22 -8.00 9.00
CA LEU A 6 2.04 -7.37 7.97
C LEU A 6 1.18 -6.71 6.88
N ILE A 7 0.06 -7.36 6.51
CA ILE A 7 -0.94 -6.78 5.61
C ILE A 7 -1.59 -5.55 6.25
N ALA A 8 -1.99 -5.63 7.53
CA ALA A 8 -2.58 -4.48 8.23
C ALA A 8 -1.61 -3.29 8.32
N PHE A 9 -0.32 -3.56 8.55
CA PHE A 9 0.72 -2.52 8.53
C PHE A 9 0.86 -1.89 7.13
N ALA A 10 0.91 -2.69 6.07
CA ALA A 10 0.98 -2.18 4.69
C ALA A 10 -0.27 -1.38 4.30
N GLN A 11 -1.45 -1.78 4.76
CA GLN A 11 -2.69 -1.01 4.59
C GLN A 11 -2.60 0.36 5.26
N ALA A 12 -2.14 0.42 6.51
CA ALA A 12 -1.95 1.68 7.22
C ALA A 12 -0.96 2.61 6.50
N GLN A 13 0.14 2.07 5.95
CA GLN A 13 1.08 2.86 5.14
C GLN A 13 0.46 3.41 3.86
N LEU A 14 -0.36 2.61 3.16
CA LEU A 14 -1.06 3.06 1.96
C LEU A 14 -2.08 4.15 2.28
N ASP A 15 -2.81 4.01 3.38
CA ASP A 15 -3.80 5.00 3.80
C ASP A 15 -3.15 6.33 4.18
N GLU A 16 -2.02 6.29 4.88
CA GLU A 16 -1.23 7.48 5.19
C GLU A 16 -0.69 8.15 3.92
N ALA A 17 -0.11 7.38 2.99
CA ALA A 17 0.39 7.92 1.72
C ALA A 17 -0.73 8.56 0.88
N ARG A 18 -1.93 7.98 0.89
CA ARG A 18 -3.11 8.54 0.21
C ARG A 18 -3.58 9.82 0.85
N ARG A 19 -3.57 9.90 2.18
CA ARG A 19 -3.95 11.11 2.92
C ARG A 19 -2.99 12.25 2.59
N ALA A 20 -1.69 12.01 2.71
CA ALA A 20 -0.66 13.00 2.38
C ALA A 20 -0.77 13.48 0.93
N LEU A 21 -1.02 12.57 -0.02
CA LEU A 21 -1.23 12.93 -1.43
C LEU A 21 -2.49 13.78 -1.63
N ARG A 22 -3.61 13.46 -0.96
CA ARG A 22 -4.86 14.24 -1.07
C ARG A 22 -4.67 15.65 -0.53
N ASP A 23 -4.07 15.76 0.66
CA ASP A 23 -3.82 17.05 1.30
C ASP A 23 -2.94 17.92 0.39
N ALA A 24 -1.84 17.36 -0.12
CA ALA A 24 -0.93 18.04 -1.05
C ALA A 24 -1.58 18.38 -2.40
N ALA A 25 -2.44 17.52 -2.96
CA ALA A 25 -3.10 17.78 -4.25
C ALA A 25 -4.16 18.90 -4.18
N THR A 26 -4.62 19.25 -2.98
CA THR A 26 -5.57 20.36 -2.77
C THR A 26 -4.89 21.64 -2.29
N ASP A 27 -3.62 21.57 -1.89
CA ASP A 27 -2.83 22.71 -1.43
C ASP A 27 -1.94 23.23 -2.57
N PHE A 28 -2.36 24.33 -3.18
CA PHE A 28 -1.64 24.99 -4.28
C PHE A 28 -0.31 25.63 -3.86
N THR A 29 0.03 25.64 -2.56
CA THR A 29 1.36 26.05 -2.08
C THR A 29 2.39 24.93 -2.19
N VAL A 30 1.94 23.69 -2.36
CA VAL A 30 2.81 22.53 -2.55
C VAL A 30 3.26 22.46 -4.02
N PRO A 31 4.58 22.38 -4.31
CA PRO A 31 5.07 22.24 -5.66
C PRO A 31 4.58 20.96 -6.34
N ASP A 32 4.35 21.02 -7.65
CA ASP A 32 3.88 19.88 -8.44
C ASP A 32 4.84 18.68 -8.35
N GLU A 33 6.15 18.93 -8.29
CA GLU A 33 7.16 17.88 -8.09
C GLU A 33 6.91 17.11 -6.80
N LYS A 34 6.50 17.82 -5.74
CA LYS A 34 6.22 17.18 -4.45
C LYS A 34 4.96 16.32 -4.52
N VAL A 35 3.94 16.77 -5.25
CA VAL A 35 2.73 15.96 -5.52
C VAL A 35 3.08 14.70 -6.30
N LEU A 36 3.99 14.79 -7.28
CA LEU A 36 4.46 13.63 -8.05
C LEU A 36 5.25 12.63 -7.18
N GLU A 37 6.11 13.12 -6.28
CA GLU A 37 6.79 12.26 -5.30
C GLU A 37 5.80 11.48 -4.42
N LEU A 38 4.80 12.18 -3.87
CA LEU A 38 3.77 11.56 -3.03
C LEU A 38 2.94 10.54 -3.82
N ARG A 39 2.67 10.80 -5.10
CA ARG A 39 2.00 9.84 -5.98
C ARG A 39 2.83 8.58 -6.19
N ALA A 40 4.13 8.73 -6.44
CA ALA A 40 5.04 7.60 -6.56
C ALA A 40 5.13 6.79 -5.25
N ALA A 41 5.14 7.46 -4.10
CA ALA A 41 5.13 6.82 -2.79
C ALA A 41 3.84 6.01 -2.55
N ALA A 42 2.66 6.60 -2.84
CA ALA A 42 1.38 5.91 -2.73
C ALA A 42 1.28 4.71 -3.67
N GLN A 43 1.84 4.81 -4.89
CA GLN A 43 1.90 3.69 -5.82
C GLN A 43 2.75 2.54 -5.27
N ARG A 44 3.93 2.81 -4.73
CA ARG A 44 4.79 1.77 -4.13
C ARG A 44 4.11 1.06 -2.96
N ALA A 45 3.48 1.82 -2.06
CA ALA A 45 2.74 1.24 -0.94
C ALA A 45 1.58 0.33 -1.40
N TYR A 46 0.91 0.71 -2.48
CA TYR A 46 -0.13 -0.12 -3.10
C TYR A 46 0.45 -1.41 -3.71
N GLU A 47 1.56 -1.31 -4.43
CA GLU A 47 2.24 -2.48 -5.02
C GLU A 47 2.72 -3.46 -3.94
N GLU A 48 3.26 -2.95 -2.83
CA GLU A 48 3.65 -3.76 -1.66
C GLU A 48 2.45 -4.49 -1.05
N LEU A 49 1.34 -3.77 -0.80
CA LEU A 49 0.12 -4.38 -0.30
C LEU A 49 -0.40 -5.47 -1.25
N ALA A 50 -0.46 -5.18 -2.55
CA ALA A 50 -0.91 -6.13 -3.55
C ALA A 50 0.00 -7.37 -3.64
N ALA A 51 1.31 -7.20 -3.46
CA ALA A 51 2.25 -8.33 -3.41
C ALA A 51 2.02 -9.21 -2.17
N LEU A 52 1.74 -8.59 -1.02
CA LEU A 52 1.42 -9.29 0.22
C LEU A 52 0.11 -10.07 0.11
N ASP A 53 -0.93 -9.45 -0.45
CA ASP A 53 -2.23 -10.09 -0.68
C ASP A 53 -2.10 -11.29 -1.64
N ARG A 54 -1.35 -11.14 -2.74
CA ARG A 54 -1.06 -12.25 -3.66
C ARG A 54 -0.31 -13.39 -2.98
N LYS A 55 0.65 -13.08 -2.12
CA LYS A 55 1.42 -14.09 -1.37
C LYS A 55 0.51 -14.83 -0.38
N ALA A 56 -0.32 -14.11 0.37
CA ALA A 56 -1.27 -14.68 1.31
C ALA A 56 -2.30 -15.57 0.58
N ALA A 57 -2.82 -15.13 -0.56
CA ALA A 57 -3.74 -15.90 -1.39
C ALA A 57 -3.12 -17.20 -1.91
N LYS A 58 -1.86 -17.17 -2.39
CA LYS A 58 -1.14 -18.38 -2.82
C LYS A 58 -0.94 -19.37 -1.68
N THR A 59 -0.56 -18.90 -0.49
CA THR A 59 -0.41 -19.77 0.68
C THR A 59 -1.74 -20.39 1.12
N GLY A 60 -2.82 -19.60 1.12
CA GLY A 60 -4.16 -20.11 1.43
C GLY A 60 -4.67 -21.11 0.39
N PHE A 61 -4.40 -20.88 -0.89
CA PHE A 61 -4.76 -21.79 -1.98
C PHE A 61 -4.02 -23.12 -1.90
N LEU A 62 -2.72 -23.13 -1.59
CA LEU A 62 -1.95 -24.36 -1.37
C LEU A 62 -2.50 -25.15 -0.17
N SER A 63 -2.83 -24.45 0.91
CA SER A 63 -3.44 -25.08 2.09
C SER A 63 -4.85 -25.65 1.80
N PHE A 64 -5.61 -25.02 0.91
CA PHE A 64 -6.93 -25.52 0.47
C PHE A 64 -6.83 -26.76 -0.44
N LEU A 65 -5.76 -26.89 -1.22
CA LEU A 65 -5.50 -28.03 -2.10
C LEU A 65 -4.91 -29.27 -1.40
N GLY A 66 -4.76 -29.25 -0.07
CA GLY A 66 -4.36 -30.42 0.71
C GLY A 66 -2.90 -30.87 0.52
N LEU A 67 -2.03 -29.99 0.03
CA LEU A 67 -0.56 -30.15 0.04
C LEU A 67 0.04 -29.68 1.37
#